data_AF-A0A7X0MGG6-F1
#
_entry.id   AF-A0A7X0MGG6-F1
#
_cell.length_a   1.000
_cell.length_b   1.000
_cell.length_c   1.000
_cell.angle_alpha   90.00
_cell.angle_beta   90.00
_cell.angle_gamma   90.00
#
_symmetry.space_group_name_H-M   'P 1'
#
loop_
_entity.id
_entity.type
_entity.pdbx_description
1 polymer ?
#
loop_
_entity_poly.entity_id
_entity_poly.type
_entity_poly.pdbx_seq_one_letter_code
_entity_poly.pdbx_strand_id
1 'polypeptide(L)' 'MFNRAVADQAILERLNKLTDQATDEFEVEGTPPFFVNGKKITGAPSLEEMRSAIAAALNGH' A
#
# COMPACT_ATOMS: atom_id res chain seq x y z
N MET A 1 15.90 -17.91 14.54
CA MET A 1 15.01 -17.49 13.44
C MET A 1 14.90 -15.98 13.34
N PHE A 2 14.49 -15.26 14.39
CA PHE A 2 14.36 -13.79 14.38
C PHE A 2 15.64 -13.04 13.93
N ASN A 3 16.78 -13.27 14.61
CA ASN A 3 18.05 -12.58 14.27
C ASN A 3 18.50 -12.83 12.83
N ARG A 4 18.18 -13.99 12.25
CA ARG A 4 18.50 -14.28 10.85
C ARG A 4 17.63 -13.44 9.91
N ALA A 5 16.33 -13.31 10.19
CA ALA A 5 15.43 -12.49 9.38
C ALA A 5 15.81 -11.00 9.43
N VAL A 6 16.25 -10.50 10.58
CA VAL A 6 16.69 -9.10 10.74
C VAL A 6 18.02 -8.83 10.01
N ALA A 7 18.92 -9.82 9.94
CA ALA A 7 20.22 -9.68 9.28
C ALA A 7 20.21 -10.06 7.79
N ASP A 8 19.06 -10.44 7.23
CA ASP A 8 18.96 -10.92 5.85
C ASP A 8 18.94 -9.76 4.85
N GLN A 9 20.02 -9.64 4.08
CA GLN A 9 20.16 -8.56 3.09
C GLN A 9 19.10 -8.61 2.00
N ALA A 10 18.65 -9.80 1.58
CA ALA A 10 17.63 -9.91 0.54
C ALA A 10 16.26 -9.41 1.04
N ILE A 11 15.98 -9.55 2.34
CA ILE A 11 14.77 -8.98 2.95
C ILE A 11 14.89 -7.45 2.99
N LEU A 12 16.04 -6.92 3.41
CA LEU A 12 16.28 -5.48 3.47
C LEU A 12 16.14 -4.82 2.09
N GLU A 13 16.77 -5.39 1.06
CA GLU A 13 16.68 -4.89 -0.32
C GLU A 13 15.24 -4.85 -0.83
N ARG A 14 14.46 -5.89 -0.53
CA ARG A 14 13.03 -5.94 -0.91
C ARG A 14 12.20 -4.91 -0.15
N LEU A 15 12.50 -4.67 1.12
CA LEU A 15 11.81 -3.65 1.92
C LEU A 15 12.10 -2.25 1.37
N ASN A 16 13.37 -1.93 1.12
CA ASN A 16 13.76 -0.64 0.54
C ASN A 16 13.10 -0.44 -0.82
N LYS A 17 13.14 -1.44 -1.70
CA LYS A 17 12.46 -1.36 -3.00
C LYS A 17 10.96 -1.09 -2.84
N LEU A 18 10.28 -1.78 -1.91
CA LEU A 18 8.86 -1.55 -1.66
C LEU A 18 8.61 -0.12 -1.16
N THR A 19 9.46 0.40 -0.28
CA THR A 19 9.38 1.77 0.22
C THR A 19 9.60 2.80 -0.89
N ASP A 20 10.62 2.63 -1.71
CA ASP A 20 10.93 3.52 -2.85
C ASP A 20 9.77 3.56 -3.85
N GLN A 21 9.19 2.40 -4.19
CA GLN A 21 8.02 2.36 -5.06
C GLN A 21 6.82 3.09 -4.44
N ALA A 22 6.59 2.93 -3.14
CA ALA A 22 5.49 3.61 -2.46
C ALA A 22 5.67 5.14 -2.49
N THR A 23 6.88 5.66 -2.26
CA THR A 23 7.14 7.11 -2.25
C THR A 23 7.22 7.68 -3.66
N ASP A 24 7.92 7.03 -4.56
CA ASP A 24 8.33 7.62 -5.84
C ASP A 24 7.28 7.40 -6.94
N GLU A 25 6.62 6.22 -6.94
CA GLU A 25 5.61 5.88 -7.96
C GLU A 25 4.18 6.21 -7.49
N PHE A 26 3.89 6.03 -6.19
CA PHE A 26 2.54 6.17 -5.63
C PHE A 26 2.36 7.42 -4.75
N GLU A 27 3.42 8.23 -4.60
CA GLU A 27 3.43 9.47 -3.82
C GLU A 27 2.90 9.27 -2.40
N VAL A 28 3.22 8.13 -1.77
CA VAL A 28 2.79 7.83 -0.41
C VAL A 28 3.60 8.67 0.59
N GLU A 29 2.95 9.65 1.19
CA GLU A 29 3.55 10.53 2.21
C GLU A 29 3.38 9.99 3.64
N GLY A 30 2.47 9.03 3.84
CA GLY A 30 2.19 8.47 5.17
C GLY A 30 1.19 7.32 5.11
N THR A 31 1.21 6.47 6.15
CA THR A 31 0.37 5.27 6.25
C THR A 31 -0.89 5.50 7.09
N PRO A 32 -2.03 4.86 6.76
CA PRO A 32 -2.25 3.99 5.60
C PRO A 32 -2.82 4.73 4.38
N PRO A 33 -2.26 4.53 3.17
CA PRO A 33 -3.01 4.70 1.93
C PRO A 33 -3.47 3.35 1.36
N PHE A 34 -4.60 3.36 0.68
CA PHE A 34 -5.11 2.26 -0.12
C PHE A 34 -5.26 2.71 -1.58
N PHE A 35 -5.12 1.79 -2.51
CA PHE A 35 -5.37 2.04 -3.92
C PHE A 35 -6.38 1.02 -4.45
N VAL A 36 -7.49 1.50 -5.02
CA VAL A 36 -8.54 0.66 -5.62
C VAL A 36 -8.66 1.05 -7.09
N ASN A 37 -8.24 0.15 -8.00
CA ASN A 37 -8.14 0.42 -9.45
C ASN A 37 -7.42 1.76 -9.77
N GLY A 38 -6.29 2.02 -9.11
CA GLY A 38 -5.50 3.24 -9.30
C GLY A 38 -6.02 4.47 -8.56
N LYS A 39 -7.23 4.43 -7.96
CA LYS A 39 -7.74 5.52 -7.12
C LYS A 39 -7.15 5.43 -5.71
N LYS A 40 -6.42 6.48 -5.31
CA LYS A 40 -5.84 6.64 -3.96
C LYS A 40 -6.92 6.98 -2.93
N ILE A 41 -6.86 6.31 -1.79
CA ILE A 41 -7.71 6.50 -0.61
C ILE A 41 -6.78 6.68 0.58
N THR A 42 -6.83 7.83 1.22
CA THR A 42 -5.91 8.22 2.30
C THR A 42 -6.58 8.22 3.66
N GLY A 43 -5.79 8.09 4.71
CA GLY A 43 -6.28 8.04 6.09
C GLY A 43 -6.79 6.65 6.46
N ALA A 44 -7.57 6.54 7.52
CA ALA A 44 -8.15 5.28 7.96
C ALA A 44 -9.63 5.21 7.55
N PRO A 45 -9.96 4.81 6.29
CA PRO A 45 -11.34 4.72 5.87
C PRO A 45 -12.09 3.70 6.72
N SER A 46 -13.35 4.00 7.02
CA SER A 46 -14.28 3.03 7.56
C SER A 46 -14.51 1.88 6.58
N LEU A 47 -15.06 0.77 7.10
CA LEU A 47 -15.41 -0.38 6.26
C LEU A 47 -16.41 0.01 5.16
N GLU A 48 -17.38 0.87 5.45
CA GLU A 48 -18.41 1.30 4.49
C GLU A 48 -17.83 2.18 3.38
N GLU A 49 -16.89 3.07 3.70
CA GLU A 49 -16.16 3.85 2.69
C GLU A 49 -15.35 2.94 1.77
N MET A 50 -14.70 1.91 2.33
CA MET A 50 -13.96 0.93 1.53
C MET A 50 -14.89 0.10 0.64
N ARG A 51 -16.02 -0.37 1.17
CA ARG A 51 -17.04 -1.07 0.38
C ARG A 51 -17.55 -0.22 -0.78
N SER A 52 -17.82 1.05 -0.51
CA SER A 52 -18.28 2.00 -1.53
C SER A 52 -17.23 2.22 -2.61
N ALA A 53 -15.95 2.36 -2.23
CA ALA A 53 -14.86 2.52 -3.18
C ALA A 53 -14.68 1.29 -4.09
N ILE A 54 -14.76 0.08 -3.51
CA ILE A 54 -14.67 -1.18 -4.26
C ILE A 54 -15.88 -1.33 -5.18
N ALA A 55 -17.10 -1.08 -4.69
CA ALA A 55 -18.32 -1.15 -5.50
C ALA A 55 -18.26 -0.16 -6.68
N ALA A 56 -17.76 1.05 -6.47
CA ALA A 56 -17.56 2.02 -7.54
C ALA A 56 -16.56 1.52 -8.59
N ALA A 57 -15.48 0.85 -8.17
CA ALA A 57 -14.46 0.32 -9.08
C ALA A 57 -14.96 -0.85 -9.94
N LEU A 58 -15.98 -1.60 -9.49
CA LEU A 58 -16.58 -2.70 -10.24
C LEU A 58 -17.55 -2.25 -11.34
N ASN A 59 -18.11 -1.04 -11.24
CA ASN A 59 -19.09 -0.51 -12.18
C ASN A 59 -18.46 0.37 -13.29
N GLY A 60 -17.13 0.51 -13.30
CA GLY A 60 -16.38 1.40 -14.19
C GLY A 60 -15.79 0.74 -15.44
N HIS A 61 -16.42 -0.34 -15.95
CA HIS A 61 -16.09 -0.97 -17.24
C HIS A 61 -17.19 -0.71 -18.27
#